data_AF-A0A960AKD7-F1
#
_entry.id   AF-A0A960AKD7-F1
#
_cell.length_a   1.000
_cell.length_b   1.000
_cell.length_c   1.000
_cell.angle_alpha   90.00
_cell.angle_beta   90.00
_cell.angle_gamma   90.00
#
_symmetry.space_group_name_H-M   'P 1'
#
loop_
_entity.id
_entity.type
_entity.pdbx_description
1 polymer ?
#
loop_
_entity_poly.entity_id
_entity_poly.type
_entity_poly.pdbx_seq_one_letter_code
_entity_poly.pdbx_strand_id
1 'polypeptide(L)' 'MVGVAVPTATRWFRQAGGVNPGLKTSKARLDLEEREVIMLGLARQQSLRAIAAELGRAPSTISREVAKY' A
#
# COMPACT_ATOMS: atom_id res chain seq x y z
N MET A 1 -10.69 -30.27 6.61
CA MET A 1 -10.86 -29.22 7.63
C MET A 1 -9.78 -29.45 8.69
N VAL A 2 -8.77 -28.58 8.79
CA VAL A 2 -7.69 -28.79 9.79
C VAL A 2 -8.26 -28.40 11.16
N GLY A 3 -8.78 -29.38 11.89
CA GLY A 3 -9.43 -29.20 13.18
C GLY A 3 -8.43 -28.92 14.29
N VAL A 4 -8.09 -27.65 14.49
CA VAL A 4 -7.32 -27.20 15.66
C VAL A 4 -8.20 -26.42 16.62
N ALA A 5 -7.96 -26.62 17.91
CA ALA A 5 -8.61 -25.84 18.96
C ALA A 5 -8.23 -24.36 18.82
N VAL A 6 -9.20 -23.46 19.04
CA VAL A 6 -9.03 -21.99 18.96
C VAL A 6 -7.81 -21.46 19.72
N PRO A 7 -7.47 -21.94 20.94
CA PRO A 7 -6.27 -21.47 21.65
C PRO A 7 -4.97 -21.78 20.92
N THR A 8 -4.91 -22.91 20.23
CA THR A 8 -3.76 -23.33 19.42
C THR A 8 -3.61 -22.42 18.20
N ALA A 9 -4.70 -22.14 17.50
CA ALA A 9 -4.70 -21.21 16.37
C ALA A 9 -4.25 -19.80 16.81
N THR A 10 -4.79 -19.29 17.93
CA THR A 10 -4.38 -17.99 18.49
C THR A 10 -2.90 -17.96 18.86
N ARG A 11 -2.37 -19.06 19.44
CA ARG A 11 -0.93 -19.15 19.77
C ARG A 11 -0.07 -19.12 18.51
N TRP A 12 -0.47 -19.83 17.46
CA TRP A 12 0.25 -19.82 16.18
C TRP A 12 0.28 -18.43 15.57
N PHE A 13 -0.84 -17.72 15.51
CA PHE A 13 -0.85 -16.35 15.02
C PHE A 13 0.07 -15.44 15.85
N ARG A 14 0.03 -15.53 17.17
CA ARG A 14 0.96 -14.75 18.03
C ARG A 14 2.43 -15.09 17.77
N GLN A 15 2.77 -16.37 17.63
CA GLN A 15 4.13 -16.81 17.34
C GLN A 15 4.61 -16.36 15.95
N ALA A 16 3.70 -16.31 14.97
CA ALA A 16 3.98 -15.85 13.61
C ALA A 16 4.00 -14.31 13.46
N GLY A 17 3.84 -13.55 14.54
CA GLY A 17 3.84 -12.07 14.50
C GLY A 17 2.47 -11.43 14.31
N GLY A 18 1.39 -12.21 14.37
CA GLY A 18 0.02 -11.75 14.25
C GLY A 18 -0.44 -11.60 12.80
N VAL A 19 -1.57 -10.91 12.63
CA VAL A 19 -2.10 -10.52 11.32
C VAL A 19 -1.92 -9.01 11.20
N ASN A 20 -1.45 -8.53 10.05
CA ASN A 20 -1.37 -7.10 9.79
C ASN A 20 -2.79 -6.51 9.92
N PRO A 21 -3.05 -5.59 10.86
CA PRO A 21 -4.38 -5.03 11.08
C PRO A 21 -4.90 -4.15 9.93
N GLY A 22 -4.15 -3.98 8.83
CA GLY A 22 -4.58 -3.17 7.69
C GLY A 22 -4.66 -1.69 8.03
N LEU A 23 -3.87 -1.23 9.00
CA LEU A 23 -3.87 0.18 9.41
C LEU A 23 -3.42 1.05 8.22
N LYS A 24 -4.17 2.13 7.99
CA LYS A 24 -3.80 3.12 6.97
C LYS A 24 -2.40 3.64 7.22
N THR A 25 -1.61 3.77 6.15
CA THR A 25 -0.31 4.40 6.27
C THR A 25 -0.49 5.86 6.69
N SER A 26 0.49 6.41 7.42
CA SER A 26 0.52 7.85 7.72
C SER A 26 0.30 8.66 6.45
N LYS A 27 -0.43 9.78 6.54
CA LYS A 27 -0.64 10.71 5.42
C LYS A 27 0.66 11.15 4.75
N ALA A 28 1.80 11.05 5.42
CA ALA A 28 3.12 11.36 4.84
C ALA A 28 3.61 10.32 3.82
N ARG A 29 3.07 9.09 3.82
CA ARG A 29 3.46 7.98 2.95
C ARG A 29 2.36 7.68 1.95
N LEU A 30 2.76 7.17 0.78
CA LEU A 30 1.83 6.62 -0.20
C LEU A 30 1.35 5.25 0.26
N ASP A 31 0.03 5.08 0.34
CA ASP A 31 -0.57 3.77 0.54
C ASP A 31 -0.55 2.92 -0.74
N LEU A 32 -1.10 1.71 -0.67
CA LEU A 32 -1.12 0.78 -1.80
C LEU A 32 -2.02 1.30 -2.94
N GLU A 33 -3.19 1.84 -2.61
CA GLU A 33 -4.16 2.36 -3.58
C GLU A 33 -3.56 3.53 -4.35
N GLU A 34 -2.89 4.47 -3.67
CA GLU A 34 -2.19 5.58 -4.29
C GLU A 34 -1.09 5.10 -5.25
N ARG A 35 -0.35 4.05 -4.87
CA ARG A 35 0.69 3.46 -5.75
C ARG A 35 0.09 2.79 -6.97
N GLU A 36 -1.05 2.11 -6.84
CA GLU A 36 -1.76 1.53 -7.97
C GLU A 36 -2.23 2.60 -8.96
N VAL A 37 -2.77 3.72 -8.47
CA VAL A 37 -3.14 4.87 -9.31
C VAL A 37 -1.91 5.42 -10.05
N ILE A 38 -0.76 5.54 -9.38
CA ILE A 38 0.49 5.96 -10.04
C ILE A 38 0.87 4.99 -11.18
N MET A 39 0.87 3.68 -10.91
CA MET A 39 1.24 2.65 -11.90
C MET A 39 0.29 2.64 -13.09
N LEU A 40 -1.03 2.75 -12.85
CA LEU A 40 -2.04 2.84 -13.89
C LEU A 40 -1.89 4.11 -14.72
N GLY A 41 -1.59 5.24 -14.08
CA GLY A 41 -1.39 6.50 -14.77
C GLY A 41 -0.15 6.49 -15.67
N LEU A 42 0.96 5.89 -15.20
CA LEU A 42 2.15 5.65 -16.02
C LEU A 42 1.86 4.74 -17.22
N ALA A 43 1.11 3.65 -17.01
CA ALA A 43 0.71 2.76 -18.11
C ALA A 43 -0.16 3.47 -19.15
N ARG A 44 -0.96 4.46 -18.73
CA ARG A 44 -1.76 5.35 -19.59
C ARG A 44 -0.97 6.54 -20.16
N GLN A 45 0.35 6.61 -19.93
CA GLN A 45 1.23 7.70 -20.37
C GLN A 45 0.80 9.09 -19.86
N GLN A 46 0.13 9.13 -18.70
CA GLN A 46 -0.21 10.40 -18.04
C GLN A 46 1.05 11.06 -17.50
N SER A 47 1.08 12.40 -17.52
CA SER A 47 2.19 13.15 -16.91
C SER A 47 2.19 12.99 -15.38
N LEU A 48 3.38 13.03 -14.76
CA LEU A 48 3.51 12.96 -13.30
C LEU A 48 2.70 14.05 -12.58
N ARG A 49 2.52 15.22 -13.22
CA ARG A 49 1.72 16.32 -12.67
C ARG A 49 0.22 16.01 -12.69
N ALA A 50 -0.26 15.34 -13.73
CA ALA A 50 -1.67 14.92 -13.81
C ALA A 50 -1.99 13.89 -12.74
N ILE A 51 -1.14 12.87 -12.59
CA ILE A 51 -1.26 11.86 -11.53
C ILE A 51 -1.20 12.51 -10.13
N ALA A 52 -0.28 13.45 -9.93
CA ALA A 52 -0.16 14.18 -8.68
C ALA A 52 -1.42 15.00 -8.35
N ALA A 53 -2.03 15.65 -9.35
CA ALA A 53 -3.27 16.40 -9.19
C ALA A 53 -4.45 15.48 -8.85
N GLU A 54 -4.57 14.32 -9.51
CA GLU A 54 -5.58 13.29 -9.23
C GLU A 54 -5.50 12.80 -7.78
N LEU A 55 -4.29 12.57 -7.29
CA LEU A 55 -4.04 12.09 -5.92
C LEU A 55 -4.00 13.21 -4.86
N GLY A 56 -4.08 14.48 -5.25
CA GLY A 56 -3.89 15.61 -4.32
C GLY A 56 -2.50 15.62 -3.66
N ARG A 57 -1.47 15.10 -4.35
CA ARG A 57 -0.09 15.00 -3.86
C ARG A 57 0.83 15.99 -4.55
N ALA A 58 1.98 16.27 -3.94
CA ALA A 58 3.02 17.04 -4.59
C ALA A 58 3.63 16.24 -5.75
N PRO A 59 3.93 16.86 -6.92
CA PRO A 59 4.58 16.19 -8.03
C PRO A 59 5.92 15.52 -7.67
N SER A 60 6.65 16.10 -6.70
CA SER A 60 7.91 15.52 -6.20
C SER A 60 7.71 14.22 -5.43
N THR A 61 6.53 14.02 -4.81
CA THR A 61 6.17 12.75 -4.17
C THR A 61 6.01 11.65 -5.22
N ILE A 62 5.28 11.93 -6.29
CA ILE A 62 5.08 10.97 -7.38
C ILE A 62 6.41 10.67 -8.06
N SER A 63 7.20 11.70 -8.41
CA SER A 63 8.52 11.50 -9.03
C SER A 63 9.46 10.62 -8.19
N ARG A 64 9.51 10.84 -6.86
CA ARG A 64 10.31 9.99 -5.95
C ARG A 64 9.81 8.55 -5.89
N GLU A 65 8.51 8.34 -6.02
CA GLU A 65 7.93 6.99 -6.04
C GLU A 65 8.28 6.29 -7.36
N VAL A 66 8.14 6.97 -8.49
CA VAL A 66 8.49 6.43 -9.81
C VAL A 66 9.97 6.04 -9.88
N ALA A 67 10.87 6.83 -9.28
CA ALA A 67 12.30 6.53 -9.23
C ALA A 67 12.67 5.26 -8.44
N LYS A 68 11.71 4.59 -7.77
CA LYS A 68 11.94 3.30 -7.09
C LYS A 68 11.75 2.10 -8.01
N TYR A 69 11.14 2.28 -9.18
CA TYR A 69 10.91 1.24 -10.19
C TYR A 69 11.91 1.44 -11.35
#